data_AF-A0A7Y3EUR2-F1
#
_entry.id   AF-A0A7Y3EUR2-F1
#
_cell.length_a   1.000
_cell.length_b   1.000
_cell.length_c   1.000
_cell.angle_alpha   90.00
_cell.angle_beta   90.00
_cell.angle_gamma   90.00
#
_symmetry.space_group_name_H-M   'P 1'
#
loop_
_entity.id
_entity.type
_entity.pdbx_description
1 polymer ?
#
loop_
_entity_poly.entity_id
_entity_poly.type
_entity_poly.pdbx_seq_one_letter_code
_entity_poly.pdbx_strand_id
1 'polypeptide(L)'
;AMGWGEYGGFTEHLAYALKQELDVIVQNDSGAHATRLALSKDLLRGSDRLAGKKLVIWQFAVRELAFGDWKIIPLELRAPEPSAFYVATSGETIKVSGEIREISDSPNPQEVPYKDNIVTIHLADLEIKGEKHKNQDALVYSLGMRNKVLTDIAKKKRGERITLNLQDWFDREHEYSGIRRSPLNNDMVELEPPNWGELVDDEK
;
A
#
# COMPACT_ATOMS: atom_id res chain seq x y z
N ALA A 1 14.04 7.85 -19.75
CA ALA A 1 13.13 7.71 -18.59
C ALA A 1 12.14 8.87 -18.61
N MET A 2 10.89 8.70 -18.17
CA MET A 2 9.84 9.74 -18.28
C MET A 2 10.00 10.94 -17.30
N GLY A 3 11.08 11.04 -16.53
CA GLY A 3 11.33 12.15 -15.60
C GLY A 3 10.38 12.21 -14.39
N TRP A 4 9.62 11.15 -14.12
CA TRP A 4 8.65 11.12 -13.02
C TRP A 4 9.37 11.11 -11.67
N GLY A 5 9.05 12.09 -10.82
CA GLY A 5 9.67 12.28 -9.50
C GLY A 5 10.98 13.07 -9.49
N GLU A 6 11.41 13.64 -10.61
CA GLU A 6 12.58 14.55 -10.64
C GLU A 6 12.25 15.96 -10.11
N TYR A 7 10.96 16.31 -10.06
CA TYR A 7 10.43 17.56 -9.51
C TYR A 7 9.22 17.26 -8.62
N GLY A 8 8.72 18.28 -7.91
CA GLY A 8 7.41 18.22 -7.28
C GLY A 8 6.34 17.86 -8.33
N GLY A 9 5.49 16.89 -8.02
CA GLY A 9 4.36 16.52 -8.84
C GLY A 9 3.23 17.56 -8.76
N PHE A 10 2.13 17.28 -9.47
CA PHE A 10 0.95 18.15 -9.46
C PHE A 10 0.48 18.44 -8.02
N THR A 11 0.51 17.43 -7.17
CA THR A 11 0.11 17.52 -5.76
C THR A 11 0.94 18.54 -4.98
N GLU A 12 2.26 18.50 -5.07
CA GLU A 12 3.15 19.40 -4.34
C GLU A 12 2.97 20.84 -4.82
N HIS A 13 2.83 21.03 -6.15
CA HIS A 13 2.55 22.35 -6.73
C HIS A 13 1.19 22.89 -6.30
N LEU A 14 0.16 22.04 -6.23
CA LEU A 14 -1.17 22.44 -5.78
C LEU A 14 -1.17 22.79 -4.28
N ALA A 15 -0.53 21.98 -3.43
CA ALA A 15 -0.36 22.26 -2.01
C ALA A 15 0.36 23.61 -1.81
N TYR A 16 1.44 23.85 -2.56
CA TYR A 16 2.17 25.11 -2.52
C TYR A 16 1.32 26.31 -2.97
N ALA A 17 0.48 26.15 -4.00
CA ALA A 17 -0.41 27.20 -4.50
C ALA A 17 -1.54 27.51 -3.51
N LEU A 18 -2.11 26.48 -2.88
CA LEU A 18 -3.17 26.62 -1.88
C LEU A 18 -2.66 27.05 -0.50
N LYS A 19 -1.35 26.95 -0.25
CA LYS A 19 -0.72 27.15 1.06
C LYS A 19 -1.33 26.23 2.14
N GLN A 20 -1.68 25.01 1.73
CA GLN A 20 -2.26 24.00 2.60
C GLN A 20 -1.70 22.64 2.25
N GLU A 21 -1.48 21.81 3.27
CA GLU A 21 -1.17 20.40 3.07
C GLU A 21 -2.37 19.70 2.42
N LEU A 22 -2.08 18.81 1.48
CA LEU A 22 -3.08 18.00 0.82
C LEU A 22 -3.01 16.59 1.38
N ASP A 23 -4.19 16.02 1.58
CA ASP A 23 -4.34 14.60 1.82
C ASP A 23 -4.51 13.89 0.47
N VAL A 24 -3.63 12.93 0.17
CA VAL A 24 -3.36 12.54 -1.22
C VAL A 24 -3.54 11.05 -1.40
N ILE A 25 -4.31 10.69 -2.44
CA ILE A 25 -4.43 9.31 -2.93
C ILE A 25 -4.02 9.33 -4.39
N VAL A 26 -2.87 8.73 -4.69
CA VAL A 26 -2.34 8.61 -6.05
C VAL A 26 -2.20 7.15 -6.42
N GLN A 27 -2.63 6.81 -7.63
CA GLN A 27 -2.42 5.48 -8.17
C GLN A 27 -2.12 5.58 -9.65
N ASN A 28 -1.06 4.88 -10.08
CA ASN A 28 -0.78 4.71 -11.50
C ASN A 28 -1.77 3.74 -12.12
N ASP A 29 -2.21 4.07 -13.34
CA ASP A 29 -3.13 3.27 -14.15
C ASP A 29 -4.59 3.24 -13.63
N SER A 30 -5.54 2.79 -14.47
CA SER A 30 -6.98 2.69 -14.13
C SER A 30 -7.63 4.04 -13.75
N GLY A 31 -7.25 5.08 -14.50
CA GLY A 31 -7.42 6.50 -14.17
C GLY A 31 -8.82 6.96 -13.74
N ALA A 32 -9.89 6.47 -14.38
CA ALA A 32 -11.25 6.93 -14.04
C ALA A 32 -11.75 6.48 -12.65
N HIS A 33 -11.25 5.37 -12.09
CA HIS A 33 -11.86 4.76 -10.90
C HIS A 33 -10.91 4.25 -9.82
N ALA A 34 -9.62 4.03 -10.11
CA ALA A 34 -8.69 3.43 -9.15
C ALA A 34 -8.58 4.19 -7.82
N THR A 35 -8.34 5.50 -7.86
CA THR A 35 -8.20 6.32 -6.65
C THR A 35 -9.52 6.45 -5.87
N ARG A 36 -10.66 6.44 -6.58
CA ARG A 36 -12.00 6.39 -5.96
C ARG A 36 -12.22 5.06 -5.25
N LEU A 37 -11.76 3.95 -5.84
CA LEU A 37 -11.84 2.63 -5.24
C LEU A 37 -10.89 2.51 -4.03
N ALA A 38 -9.70 3.07 -4.10
CA ALA A 38 -8.78 3.13 -2.96
C ALA A 38 -9.40 3.88 -1.78
N LEU A 39 -9.96 5.08 -2.03
CA LEU A 39 -10.70 5.83 -0.99
C LEU A 39 -11.86 5.02 -0.41
N SER A 40 -12.66 4.36 -1.26
CA SER A 40 -13.77 3.51 -0.82
C SER A 40 -13.28 2.38 0.10
N LYS A 41 -12.16 1.73 -0.22
CA LYS A 41 -11.57 0.69 0.64
C LYS A 41 -11.14 1.22 2.00
N ASP A 42 -10.55 2.41 2.07
CA ASP A 42 -10.16 3.03 3.34
C ASP A 42 -11.38 3.34 4.22
N LEU A 43 -12.43 3.91 3.62
CA LEU A 43 -13.69 4.18 4.31
C LEU A 43 -14.36 2.90 4.81
N LEU A 44 -14.33 1.83 4.01
CA LEU A 44 -14.88 0.52 4.40
C LEU A 44 -14.12 -0.13 5.56
N ARG A 45 -12.83 0.21 5.76
CA ARG A 45 -12.02 -0.22 6.91
C ARG A 45 -12.22 0.66 8.15
N GLY A 46 -13.00 1.74 8.03
CA GLY A 46 -13.19 2.73 9.09
C GLY A 46 -12.07 3.77 9.19
N SER A 47 -11.18 3.84 8.19
CA SER A 47 -10.25 4.95 8.06
C SER A 47 -10.96 6.13 7.38
N ASP A 48 -11.48 7.06 8.19
CA ASP A 48 -12.19 8.23 7.69
C ASP A 48 -11.22 9.31 7.13
N ARG A 49 -10.69 9.05 5.94
CA ARG A 49 -9.87 10.00 5.17
C ARG A 49 -10.60 11.32 4.85
N LEU A 50 -11.94 11.30 4.88
CA LEU A 50 -12.77 12.47 4.59
C LEU A 50 -13.09 13.30 5.83
N ALA A 51 -12.70 12.85 7.03
CA ALA A 51 -12.93 13.55 8.28
C ALA A 51 -12.39 15.00 8.22
N GLY A 52 -13.30 15.95 8.43
CA GLY A 52 -12.98 17.38 8.42
C GLY A 52 -12.59 17.97 7.05
N LYS A 53 -12.60 17.19 5.96
CA LYS A 53 -12.30 17.68 4.61
C LYS A 53 -13.53 18.38 4.02
N LYS A 54 -13.32 19.54 3.40
CA LYS A 54 -14.38 20.34 2.75
C LYS A 54 -14.42 20.17 1.23
N LEU A 55 -13.34 19.70 0.64
CA LEU A 55 -13.14 19.61 -0.79
C LEU A 55 -12.40 18.31 -1.12
N VAL A 56 -12.88 17.61 -2.14
CA VAL A 56 -12.21 16.47 -2.77
C VAL A 56 -11.96 16.82 -4.23
N ILE A 57 -10.74 16.62 -4.71
CA ILE A 57 -10.33 16.94 -6.09
C ILE A 57 -9.99 15.62 -6.81
N TRP A 58 -10.76 15.28 -7.85
CA TRP A 58 -10.49 14.13 -8.69
C TRP A 58 -9.71 14.54 -9.94
N GLN A 59 -8.46 14.10 -10.04
CA GLN A 59 -7.60 14.35 -11.20
C GLN A 59 -7.57 13.12 -12.11
N PHE A 60 -7.86 13.31 -13.39
CA PHE A 60 -7.79 12.28 -14.42
C PHE A 60 -7.53 12.92 -15.79
N ALA A 61 -7.11 12.13 -16.77
CA ALA A 61 -6.87 12.63 -18.12
C ALA A 61 -8.19 12.90 -18.86
N VAL A 62 -8.23 13.92 -19.73
CA VAL A 62 -9.44 14.28 -20.50
C VAL A 62 -10.06 13.12 -21.26
N ARG A 63 -9.25 12.17 -21.77
CA ARG A 63 -9.73 10.96 -22.47
C ARG A 63 -10.64 10.08 -21.62
N GLU A 64 -10.47 10.11 -20.29
CA GLU A 64 -11.29 9.33 -19.37
C GLU A 64 -12.75 9.84 -19.41
N LEU A 65 -13.02 11.09 -19.79
CA LEU A 65 -14.40 11.57 -19.97
C LEU A 65 -15.15 10.86 -21.10
N ALA A 66 -14.43 10.43 -22.14
CA ALA A 66 -15.03 9.79 -23.32
C ALA A 66 -15.04 8.26 -23.21
N PHE A 67 -13.95 7.67 -22.71
CA PHE A 67 -13.72 6.22 -22.75
C PHE A 67 -13.39 5.62 -21.38
N GLY A 68 -13.39 6.42 -20.33
CA GLY A 68 -13.05 5.96 -18.98
C GLY A 68 -14.11 5.03 -18.42
N ASP A 69 -13.66 4.09 -17.60
CA ASP A 69 -14.53 3.18 -16.87
C ASP A 69 -15.07 3.86 -15.59
N TRP A 70 -16.17 4.59 -15.74
CA TRP A 70 -16.82 5.36 -14.67
C TRP A 70 -17.74 4.49 -13.81
N LYS A 71 -17.14 3.59 -13.03
CA LYS A 71 -17.87 2.77 -12.05
C LYS A 71 -18.57 3.64 -11.00
N ILE A 72 -19.77 3.22 -10.61
CA ILE A 72 -20.44 3.70 -9.40
C ILE A 72 -19.73 3.03 -8.22
N ILE A 73 -19.07 3.83 -7.39
CA ILE A 73 -18.30 3.36 -6.22
C ILE A 73 -18.94 3.98 -4.98
N PRO A 74 -19.54 3.18 -4.09
CA PRO A 74 -20.06 3.68 -2.82
C PRO A 74 -18.91 4.20 -1.95
N LEU A 75 -19.08 5.38 -1.37
CA LEU A 75 -18.19 5.94 -0.35
C LEU A 75 -18.85 5.80 1.01
N GLU A 76 -18.86 4.57 1.52
CA GLU A 76 -19.49 4.21 2.78
C GLU A 76 -18.43 4.10 3.88
N LEU A 77 -18.48 5.00 4.87
CA LEU A 77 -17.69 4.86 6.09
C LEU A 77 -18.31 3.78 6.97
N ARG A 78 -17.51 2.79 7.35
CA ARG A 78 -17.89 1.79 8.36
C ARG A 78 -17.20 2.07 9.67
N ALA A 79 -17.75 1.56 10.77
CA ALA A 79 -16.99 1.52 12.00
C ALA A 79 -15.77 0.61 11.79
N PRO A 80 -14.59 0.96 12.31
CA PRO A 80 -13.46 0.06 12.29
C PRO A 80 -13.85 -1.20 13.06
N GLU A 81 -14.00 -2.32 12.36
CA GLU A 81 -14.16 -3.61 13.01
C GLU A 81 -12.81 -4.03 13.60
N PRO A 82 -12.77 -4.67 14.78
CA PRO A 82 -11.54 -5.23 15.31
C PRO A 82 -10.97 -6.22 14.29
N SER A 83 -9.92 -5.80 13.59
CA SER A 83 -9.22 -6.68 12.68
C SER A 83 -8.53 -7.78 13.49
N ALA A 84 -8.61 -9.01 13.00
CA ALA A 84 -7.79 -10.10 13.53
C ALA A 84 -6.30 -9.92 13.13
N PHE A 85 -6.03 -9.03 12.18
CA PHE A 85 -4.70 -8.76 11.68
C PHE A 85 -4.01 -7.71 12.54
N TYR A 86 -2.73 -7.96 12.82
CA TYR A 86 -1.85 -7.06 13.52
C TYR A 86 -1.51 -5.85 12.66
N VAL A 87 -1.59 -4.67 13.26
CA VAL A 87 -1.14 -3.40 12.69
C VAL A 87 -0.20 -2.76 13.71
N ALA A 88 0.98 -2.33 13.28
CA ALA A 88 1.89 -1.57 14.12
C ALA A 88 1.22 -0.26 14.56
N THR A 89 1.51 0.18 15.78
CA THR A 89 1.00 1.47 16.26
C THR A 89 1.68 2.59 15.47
N SER A 90 0.92 3.59 15.01
CA SER A 90 1.48 4.74 14.29
C SER A 90 2.61 5.39 15.08
N GLY A 91 3.71 5.69 14.39
CA GLY A 91 4.96 6.20 14.95
C GLY A 91 5.91 5.12 15.50
N GLU A 92 5.50 3.85 15.55
CA GLU A 92 6.33 2.75 16.03
C GLU A 92 6.89 1.89 14.89
N THR A 93 8.16 1.52 15.01
CA THR A 93 8.76 0.42 14.24
C THR A 93 8.91 -0.80 15.13
N ILE A 94 8.37 -1.95 14.70
CA ILE A 94 8.42 -3.19 15.49
C ILE A 94 8.94 -4.37 14.66
N LYS A 95 9.87 -5.13 15.25
CA LYS A 95 10.41 -6.35 14.64
C LYS A 95 9.44 -7.51 14.84
N VAL A 96 9.01 -8.12 13.73
CA VAL A 96 8.04 -9.22 13.69
C VAL A 96 8.56 -10.34 12.78
N SER A 97 8.46 -11.58 13.24
CA SER A 97 8.73 -12.77 12.42
C SER A 97 7.44 -13.54 12.14
N GLY A 98 7.28 -14.10 10.94
CA GLY A 98 6.08 -14.85 10.57
C GLY A 98 6.27 -15.72 9.34
N GLU A 99 5.33 -16.63 9.08
CA GLU A 99 5.30 -17.50 7.90
C GLU A 99 4.53 -16.83 6.76
N ILE A 100 5.08 -16.83 5.55
CA ILE A 100 4.39 -16.32 4.37
C ILE A 100 3.29 -17.30 3.96
N ARG A 101 2.02 -16.92 4.13
CA ARG A 101 0.87 -17.68 3.63
C ARG A 101 0.61 -17.44 2.16
N GLU A 102 0.78 -16.19 1.73
CA GLU A 102 0.67 -15.74 0.35
C GLU A 102 1.60 -14.53 0.14
N ILE A 103 2.17 -14.43 -1.05
CA ILE A 103 2.92 -13.25 -1.51
C ILE A 103 2.59 -13.03 -2.98
N SER A 104 2.28 -11.79 -3.36
CA SER A 104 2.05 -11.43 -4.75
C SER A 104 3.35 -11.43 -5.54
N ASP A 105 3.32 -11.77 -6.82
CA ASP A 105 4.50 -11.72 -7.67
C ASP A 105 4.94 -10.27 -7.95
N SER A 106 6.26 -10.06 -7.91
CA SER A 106 6.88 -8.88 -8.51
C SER A 106 6.99 -9.11 -10.03
N PRO A 107 6.66 -8.11 -10.86
CA PRO A 107 6.74 -8.26 -12.32
C PRO A 107 8.18 -8.43 -12.79
N ASN A 108 8.36 -9.00 -13.99
CA ASN A 108 9.66 -9.04 -14.66
C ASN A 108 10.15 -7.59 -14.92
N PRO A 109 11.32 -7.18 -14.38
CA PRO A 109 11.80 -5.81 -14.55
C PRO A 109 11.93 -5.35 -16.02
N GLN A 110 12.16 -6.28 -16.95
CA GLN A 110 12.34 -5.96 -18.37
C GLN A 110 11.02 -5.75 -19.13
N GLU A 111 9.89 -6.17 -18.57
CA GLU A 111 8.60 -6.18 -19.28
C GLU A 111 7.66 -5.04 -18.85
N VAL A 112 7.98 -4.35 -17.75
CA VAL A 112 7.16 -3.25 -17.24
C VAL A 112 7.77 -1.89 -17.55
N PRO A 113 6.98 -0.80 -17.64
CA PRO A 113 7.53 0.55 -17.92
C PRO A 113 8.01 1.29 -16.66
N TYR A 114 7.54 0.89 -15.48
CA TYR A 114 7.89 1.51 -14.19
C TYR A 114 9.15 0.88 -13.57
N LYS A 115 9.84 1.67 -12.74
CA LYS A 115 11.12 1.28 -12.12
C LYS A 115 10.97 0.51 -10.81
N ASP A 116 9.87 0.74 -10.09
CA ASP A 116 9.64 0.21 -8.74
C ASP A 116 8.29 -0.51 -8.66
N ASN A 117 8.18 -1.51 -7.77
CA ASN A 117 6.94 -2.23 -7.50
C ASN A 117 6.85 -2.61 -6.02
N ILE A 118 5.63 -2.54 -5.48
CA ILE A 118 5.27 -3.04 -4.15
C ILE A 118 4.61 -4.40 -4.32
N VAL A 119 5.04 -5.37 -3.51
CA VAL A 119 4.35 -6.65 -3.34
C VAL A 119 3.52 -6.63 -2.07
N THR A 120 2.47 -7.44 -2.06
CA THR A 120 1.61 -7.66 -0.90
C THR A 120 1.88 -9.04 -0.33
N ILE A 121 1.96 -9.14 0.99
CA ILE A 121 2.31 -10.34 1.74
C ILE A 121 1.24 -10.59 2.79
N HIS A 122 0.72 -11.80 2.85
CA HIS A 122 -0.04 -12.32 3.99
C HIS A 122 0.93 -13.08 4.89
N LEU A 123 1.28 -12.47 6.02
CA LEU A 123 2.20 -13.01 7.01
C LEU A 123 1.40 -13.59 8.18
N ALA A 124 1.58 -14.87 8.51
CA ALA A 124 0.84 -15.53 9.58
C ALA A 124 1.75 -16.05 10.69
N ASP A 125 1.12 -16.52 11.76
CA ASP A 125 1.81 -17.13 12.91
C ASP A 125 2.91 -16.21 13.45
N LEU A 126 2.50 -14.96 13.70
CA LEU A 126 3.40 -13.88 14.06
C LEU A 126 4.08 -14.12 15.40
N GLU A 127 5.34 -13.71 15.45
CA GLU A 127 6.16 -13.62 16.64
C GLU A 127 6.63 -12.19 16.79
N ILE A 128 6.12 -11.52 17.83
CA ILE A 128 6.28 -10.09 18.05
C ILE A 128 7.11 -9.93 19.32
N LYS A 129 8.27 -9.27 19.23
CA LYS A 129 9.19 -9.12 20.39
C LYS A 129 9.54 -10.46 21.09
N GLY A 130 9.54 -11.57 20.35
CA GLY A 130 9.83 -12.92 20.87
C GLY A 130 8.64 -13.64 21.51
N GLU A 131 7.46 -13.02 21.55
CA GLU A 131 6.21 -13.64 21.99
C GLU A 131 5.47 -14.20 20.78
N LYS A 132 5.05 -15.48 20.87
CA LYS A 132 4.30 -16.14 19.80
C LYS A 132 2.83 -15.81 19.90
N HIS A 133 2.32 -15.09 18.91
CA HIS A 133 0.91 -14.79 18.75
C HIS A 133 0.31 -15.73 17.71
N LYS A 134 0.01 -16.97 18.13
CA LYS A 134 -0.62 -17.96 17.25
C LYS A 134 -1.98 -17.45 16.77
N ASN A 135 -2.27 -17.65 15.48
CA ASN A 135 -3.47 -17.15 14.79
C ASN A 135 -3.61 -15.63 14.71
N GLN A 136 -2.52 -14.89 14.97
CA GLN A 136 -2.44 -13.49 14.58
C GLN A 136 -1.67 -13.42 13.26
N ASP A 137 -2.24 -12.70 12.30
CA ASP A 137 -1.71 -12.51 10.95
C ASP A 137 -1.45 -11.02 10.71
N ALA A 138 -0.76 -10.67 9.64
CA ALA A 138 -0.56 -9.30 9.19
C ALA A 138 -0.61 -9.24 7.66
N LEU A 139 -1.20 -8.15 7.15
CA LEU A 139 -1.14 -7.76 5.77
C LEU A 139 0.03 -6.80 5.66
N VAL A 140 0.98 -7.09 4.78
CA VAL A 140 2.22 -6.34 4.69
C VAL A 140 2.47 -5.92 3.25
N TYR A 141 2.70 -4.63 3.04
CA TYR A 141 3.23 -4.08 1.81
C TYR A 141 4.74 -3.94 1.94
N SER A 142 5.47 -4.38 0.92
CA SER A 142 6.92 -4.30 0.91
C SER A 142 7.44 -4.05 -0.49
N LEU A 143 8.62 -3.44 -0.60
CA LEU A 143 9.25 -3.18 -1.89
C LEU A 143 9.71 -4.50 -2.53
N GLY A 144 9.11 -4.89 -3.65
CA GLY A 144 9.47 -6.08 -4.44
C GLY A 144 10.47 -5.78 -5.55
N MET A 145 10.41 -4.59 -6.12
CA MET A 145 11.37 -4.13 -7.13
C MET A 145 11.75 -2.68 -6.86
N ARG A 146 13.04 -2.38 -7.00
CA ARG A 146 13.59 -1.02 -6.95
C ARG A 146 14.54 -0.77 -8.11
N ASN A 147 14.38 0.33 -8.84
CA ASN A 147 15.24 0.71 -9.96
C ASN A 147 15.48 -0.43 -10.97
N LYS A 148 14.42 -1.15 -11.35
CA LYS A 148 14.49 -2.33 -12.23
C LYS A 148 15.25 -3.54 -11.69
N VAL A 149 15.47 -3.61 -10.37
CA VAL A 149 16.12 -4.73 -9.70
C VAL A 149 15.16 -5.33 -8.67
N LEU A 150 14.97 -6.65 -8.72
CA LEU A 150 14.18 -7.37 -7.72
C LEU A 150 14.89 -7.31 -6.36
N THR A 151 14.13 -7.00 -5.30
CA THR A 151 14.61 -7.03 -3.92
C THR A 151 14.66 -8.47 -3.39
N ASP A 152 15.21 -8.66 -2.20
CA ASP A 152 15.21 -9.99 -1.56
C ASP A 152 13.81 -10.44 -1.14
N ILE A 153 12.88 -9.50 -0.93
CA ILE A 153 11.46 -9.81 -0.69
C ILE A 153 10.84 -10.49 -1.90
N ALA A 154 11.13 -10.03 -3.12
CA ALA A 154 10.59 -10.64 -4.34
C ALA A 154 11.11 -12.08 -4.60
N LYS A 155 12.13 -12.53 -3.87
CA LYS A 155 12.65 -13.90 -3.96
C LYS A 155 11.96 -14.85 -2.97
N LYS A 156 11.24 -14.33 -1.98
CA LYS A 156 10.58 -15.11 -0.93
C LYS A 156 9.39 -15.87 -1.49
N LYS A 157 9.10 -17.02 -0.88
CA LYS A 157 8.00 -17.89 -1.28
C LYS A 157 7.10 -18.25 -0.11
N ARG A 158 5.89 -18.67 -0.45
CA ARG A 158 4.94 -19.28 0.48
C ARG A 158 5.62 -20.39 1.30
N GLY A 159 5.35 -20.40 2.61
CA GLY A 159 5.89 -21.34 3.58
C GLY A 159 7.24 -20.94 4.18
N GLU A 160 7.90 -19.90 3.66
CA GLU A 160 9.12 -19.36 4.29
C GLU A 160 8.76 -18.54 5.54
N ARG A 161 9.57 -18.68 6.59
CA ARG A 161 9.53 -17.77 7.75
C ARG A 161 10.48 -16.62 7.52
N ILE A 162 9.98 -15.39 7.62
CA ILE A 162 10.75 -14.15 7.42
C ILE A 162 10.62 -13.24 8.63
N THR A 163 11.57 -12.31 8.77
CA THR A 163 11.57 -11.29 9.81
C THR A 163 11.56 -9.91 9.18
N LEU A 164 10.59 -9.09 9.57
CA LEU A 164 10.36 -7.75 9.04
C LEU A 164 10.36 -6.72 10.17
N ASN A 165 10.81 -5.51 9.86
CA ASN A 165 10.43 -4.32 10.62
C ASN A 165 9.11 -3.81 10.06
N LEU A 166 8.06 -3.86 10.87
CA LEU A 166 6.73 -3.37 10.54
C LEU A 166 6.51 -1.96 11.08
N GLN A 167 5.86 -1.13 10.26
CA GLN A 167 5.34 0.20 10.58
C GLN A 167 3.90 0.29 10.08
N ASP A 168 3.10 1.19 10.64
CA ASP A 168 1.78 1.48 10.07
C ASP A 168 1.95 1.94 8.63
N TRP A 169 1.15 1.39 7.70
CA TRP A 169 1.16 1.83 6.32
C TRP A 169 0.91 3.33 6.19
N PHE A 170 0.02 3.90 7.01
CA PHE A 170 -0.33 5.32 6.93
C PHE A 170 0.83 6.25 7.27
N ASP A 171 1.81 5.80 8.06
CA ASP A 171 3.02 6.57 8.33
C ASP A 171 3.94 6.66 7.09
N ARG A 172 3.90 5.63 6.22
CA ARG A 172 4.79 5.47 5.07
C ARG A 172 4.08 5.72 3.73
N GLU A 173 2.76 5.94 3.74
CA GLU A 173 1.94 6.09 2.54
C GLU A 173 2.45 7.20 1.62
N HIS A 174 2.87 8.33 2.20
CA HIS A 174 3.36 9.48 1.44
C HIS A 174 4.63 9.18 0.61
N GLU A 175 5.43 8.20 1.02
CA GLU A 175 6.65 7.78 0.32
C GLU A 175 6.36 6.75 -0.79
N TYR A 176 5.37 5.89 -0.58
CA TYR A 176 5.23 4.65 -1.35
C TYR A 176 3.92 4.52 -2.12
N SER A 177 2.88 5.29 -1.79
CA SER A 177 1.55 5.20 -2.43
C SER A 177 1.58 5.38 -3.95
N GLY A 178 2.51 6.17 -4.48
CA GLY A 178 2.69 6.37 -5.92
C GLY A 178 3.29 5.16 -6.67
N ILE A 179 3.78 4.14 -5.97
CA ILE A 179 4.40 2.96 -6.58
C ILE A 179 3.32 1.94 -6.97
N ARG A 180 3.51 1.28 -8.12
CA ARG A 180 2.59 0.22 -8.56
C ARG A 180 2.63 -0.95 -7.57
N ARG A 181 1.49 -1.28 -6.96
CA ARG A 181 1.31 -2.44 -6.09
C ARG A 181 0.74 -3.66 -6.85
N SER A 182 1.29 -4.83 -6.58
CA SER A 182 0.72 -6.14 -6.94
C SER A 182 -0.17 -6.64 -5.79
N PRO A 183 -1.48 -6.86 -6.00
CA PRO A 183 -2.38 -7.38 -4.95
C PRO A 183 -2.23 -8.90 -4.76
N LEU A 184 -2.72 -9.41 -3.63
CA LEU A 184 -2.97 -10.84 -3.43
C LEU A 184 -4.18 -11.31 -4.25
N ASN A 185 -4.32 -12.63 -4.41
CA ASN A 185 -5.51 -13.21 -5.03
C ASN A 185 -6.71 -13.26 -4.07
N ASN A 186 -6.45 -13.26 -2.76
CA ASN A 186 -7.49 -13.29 -1.74
C ASN A 186 -8.03 -11.88 -1.44
N ASP A 187 -9.14 -11.53 -2.06
CA ASP A 187 -9.79 -10.22 -1.89
C ASP A 187 -10.20 -9.91 -0.44
N MET A 188 -10.47 -10.93 0.39
CA MET A 188 -10.84 -10.69 1.80
C MET A 188 -9.63 -10.22 2.61
N VAL A 189 -8.47 -10.83 2.39
CA VAL A 189 -7.22 -10.41 3.06
C VAL A 189 -6.80 -9.02 2.59
N GLU A 190 -7.08 -8.66 1.33
CA GLU A 190 -6.87 -7.30 0.80
C GLU A 190 -7.72 -6.21 1.47
N LEU A 191 -8.77 -6.58 2.20
CA LEU A 191 -9.57 -5.64 2.98
C LEU A 191 -8.97 -5.37 4.36
N GLU A 192 -8.01 -6.17 4.84
CA GLU A 192 -7.38 -5.94 6.12
C GLU A 192 -6.52 -4.65 6.11
N PRO A 193 -6.32 -3.98 7.26
CA PRO A 193 -5.42 -2.84 7.34
C PRO A 193 -3.96 -3.28 7.11
N PRO A 194 -3.23 -2.63 6.19
CA PRO A 194 -1.86 -3.01 5.86
C PRO A 194 -0.83 -2.39 6.81
N ASN A 195 0.31 -3.07 6.95
CA ASN A 195 1.57 -2.53 7.45
C ASN A 195 2.51 -2.24 6.28
N TRP A 196 3.45 -1.32 6.45
CA TRP A 196 4.69 -1.31 5.67
C TRP A 196 5.72 -2.23 6.32
N GLY A 197 6.36 -3.08 5.52
CA GLY A 197 7.37 -4.02 5.99
C GLY A 197 8.69 -3.88 5.26
N GLU A 198 9.79 -3.87 6.03
CA GLU A 198 11.16 -3.91 5.51
C GLU A 198 11.84 -5.17 6.01
N LEU A 199 12.48 -5.93 5.11
CA LEU A 199 13.22 -7.13 5.49
C LEU A 199 14.34 -6.77 6.45
N VAL A 200 14.42 -7.46 7.58
CA VAL A 200 15.60 -7.38 8.43
C VAL A 200 16.66 -8.23 7.77
N ASP A 201 17.67 -7.59 7.20
CA ASP A 201 18.87 -8.32 6.75
C ASP A 201 19.49 -8.98 7.99
N ASP A 202 19.73 -10.29 7.90
CA ASP A 202 20.66 -10.94 8.81
C ASP A 202 22.00 -10.24 8.56
N GLU A 203 22.47 -9.43 9.52
CA GLU A 203 23.81 -8.85 9.51
C GLU A 203 24.80 -9.95 9.09
N LYS A 204 25.44 -9.77 7.93
CA LYS A 204 26.57 -10.58 7.50
C LYS A 204 27.81 -10.21 8.28
#